data_AF-A0A846DKX8-F1
#
_entry.id   AF-A0A846DKX8-F1
#
_cell.length_a   1.000
_cell.length_b   1.000
_cell.length_c   1.000
_cell.angle_alpha   90.00
_cell.angle_beta   90.00
_cell.angle_gamma   90.00
#
_symmetry.space_group_name_H-M   'P 1'
#
loop_
_entity.id
_entity.type
_entity.pdbx_description
1 polymer ?
#
loop_
_entity_poly.entity_id
_entity_poly.type
_entity_poly.pdbx_seq_one_letter_code
_entity_poly.pdbx_strand_id
1 'polypeptide(L)'
;CIKKYPYLNDAGEANSTPVFKTKCARDIKHYMRLIQYCLVVGGTGPLDEWGIAGQREVYSTLGLPTPPYVAALSFARTRGCAPRDMSAQALTEYNALIDYAINSLS
;
A
#
# COMPACT_ATOMS: atom_id res chain seq x y z
N CYS A 1 -1.65 1.11 -9.72
CA CYS A 1 -2.46 2.27 -9.27
C CYS A 1 -2.74 3.26 -10.41
N ILE A 2 -1.77 4.06 -10.88
CA ILE A 2 -2.02 5.20 -11.79
C ILE A 2 -2.64 4.80 -13.14
N LYS A 3 -2.24 3.66 -13.72
CA LYS A 3 -2.89 3.14 -14.95
C LYS A 3 -4.40 2.89 -14.78
N LYS A 4 -4.85 2.54 -13.57
CA LYS A 4 -6.28 2.30 -13.25
C LYS A 4 -7.01 3.62 -12.92
N TYR A 5 -6.29 4.63 -12.43
CA TYR A 5 -6.83 5.93 -12.03
C TYR A 5 -6.06 7.06 -12.75
N PRO A 6 -6.22 7.20 -14.08
CA PRO A 6 -5.46 8.16 -14.86
C PRO A 6 -5.78 9.62 -14.52
N TYR A 7 -7.01 9.90 -14.06
CA TYR A 7 -7.48 11.23 -13.66
C TYR A 7 -6.60 11.88 -12.59
N LEU A 8 -5.88 11.08 -11.78
CA LEU A 8 -4.98 11.62 -10.75
C LEU A 8 -3.82 12.45 -11.33
N ASN A 9 -3.57 12.36 -12.64
CA ASN A 9 -2.56 13.17 -13.33
C ASN A 9 -3.09 14.55 -13.77
N ASP A 10 -4.39 14.79 -13.68
CA ASP A 10 -5.00 16.05 -14.09
C ASP A 10 -4.55 17.19 -13.16
N ALA A 11 -4.57 18.43 -13.64
CA ALA A 11 -4.07 19.56 -12.86
C ALA A 11 -4.85 19.72 -11.55
N GLY A 12 -4.14 19.83 -10.42
CA GLY A 12 -4.74 19.94 -9.09
C GLY A 12 -4.96 18.60 -8.38
N GLU A 13 -4.79 17.46 -9.07
CA GLU A 13 -5.00 16.14 -8.49
C GLU A 13 -3.75 15.57 -7.79
N ALA A 14 -3.96 14.50 -7.02
CA ALA A 14 -2.98 13.91 -6.10
C ALA A 14 -1.72 13.31 -6.77
N ASN A 15 -1.66 13.23 -8.10
CA ASN A 15 -0.52 12.71 -8.87
C ASN A 15 -0.14 13.64 -10.04
N SER A 16 -0.51 14.92 -9.97
CA SER A 16 -0.37 15.90 -11.06
C SER A 16 1.08 16.38 -11.27
N THR A 17 1.82 16.64 -10.19
CA THR A 17 3.19 17.16 -10.24
C THR A 17 4.25 16.06 -10.08
N PRO A 18 5.50 16.28 -10.56
CA PRO A 18 6.60 15.34 -10.31
C PRO A 18 6.83 15.06 -8.82
N VAL A 19 6.70 16.08 -7.96
CA VAL A 19 6.85 15.95 -6.51
C VAL A 19 5.77 15.04 -5.92
N PHE A 20 4.51 15.19 -6.34
CA PHE A 20 3.41 14.36 -5.86
C PHE A 20 3.57 12.90 -6.32
N LYS A 21 4.03 12.68 -7.57
CA LYS A 21 4.37 11.35 -8.08
C LYS A 21 5.42 10.65 -7.21
N THR A 22 6.50 11.36 -6.88
CA THR A 22 7.56 10.80 -6.01
C THR A 22 7.04 10.51 -4.60
N LYS A 23 6.20 11.38 -4.03
CA LYS A 23 5.59 11.16 -2.71
C LYS A 23 4.63 9.97 -2.69
N CYS A 24 3.79 9.80 -3.72
CA CYS A 24 2.92 8.65 -3.85
C CYS A 24 3.73 7.33 -3.91
N ALA A 25 4.80 7.29 -4.71
CA ALA A 25 5.69 6.13 -4.77
C ALA A 25 6.38 5.84 -3.42
N ARG A 26 6.76 6.90 -2.69
CA ARG A 26 7.32 6.79 -1.33
C ARG A 26 6.33 6.14 -0.37
N ASP A 27 5.05 6.50 -0.43
CA ASP A 27 4.04 5.95 0.49
C ASP A 27 3.82 4.45 0.24
N ILE A 28 3.78 4.01 -1.03
CA ILE A 28 3.73 2.58 -1.35
C ILE A 28 4.98 1.84 -0.83
N LYS A 29 6.17 2.45 -0.96
CA LYS A 29 7.40 1.91 -0.36
C LYS A 29 7.29 1.84 1.16
N HIS A 30 6.62 2.80 1.79
CA HIS A 30 6.41 2.82 3.24
C HIS A 30 5.55 1.63 3.68
N TYR A 31 4.41 1.38 3.01
CA TYR A 31 3.59 0.19 3.30
C TYR A 31 4.37 -1.11 3.13
N MET A 32 5.12 -1.28 2.04
CA MET A 32 5.92 -2.49 1.82
C MET A 32 6.98 -2.69 2.91
N ARG A 33 7.56 -1.59 3.41
CA ARG A 33 8.51 -1.64 4.53
C ARG A 33 7.84 -2.03 5.84
N LEU A 34 6.65 -1.52 6.13
CA LEU A 34 5.90 -1.93 7.33
C LEU A 34 5.47 -3.39 7.25
N ILE A 35 5.03 -3.87 6.08
CA ILE A 35 4.73 -5.29 5.85
C ILE A 35 5.97 -6.16 6.11
N GLN A 36 7.15 -5.73 5.67
CA GLN A 36 8.41 -6.42 5.99
C GLN A 36 8.66 -6.47 7.51
N TYR A 37 8.43 -5.37 8.25
CA TYR A 37 8.58 -5.37 9.69
C TYR A 37 7.58 -6.32 10.38
N CYS A 38 6.34 -6.36 9.91
CA CYS A 38 5.34 -7.31 10.39
C CYS A 38 5.75 -8.76 10.17
N LEU A 39 6.35 -9.09 9.02
CA LEU A 39 6.91 -10.42 8.75
C LEU A 39 8.06 -10.78 9.71
N VAL A 40 8.91 -9.81 10.06
CA VAL A 40 10.04 -10.04 10.98
C VAL A 40 9.56 -10.22 12.43
N VAL A 41 8.58 -9.43 12.85
CA VAL A 41 8.01 -9.48 14.22
C VAL A 41 7.04 -10.65 14.39
N GLY A 42 6.43 -11.14 13.31
CA GLY A 42 5.40 -12.18 13.36
C GLY A 42 4.04 -11.67 13.82
N GLY A 43 3.70 -10.40 13.51
CA GLY A 43 2.45 -9.77 13.92
C GLY A 43 2.21 -8.42 13.23
N THR A 44 1.05 -7.80 13.46
CA THR A 44 0.61 -6.56 12.75
C THR A 44 1.05 -5.25 13.40
N GLY A 45 1.62 -5.30 14.62
CA GLY A 45 1.93 -4.11 15.43
C GLY A 45 2.64 -2.96 14.67
N PRO A 46 3.72 -3.21 13.90
CA PRO A 46 4.38 -2.16 13.13
C PRO A 46 3.46 -1.46 12.11
N LEU A 47 2.53 -2.19 11.50
CA LEU A 47 1.57 -1.62 10.56
C LEU A 47 0.46 -0.86 11.30
N ASP A 48 0.00 -1.38 12.43
CA ASP A 48 -1.07 -0.77 13.23
C ASP A 48 -0.64 0.61 13.77
N GLU A 49 0.52 0.67 14.42
CA GLU A 49 1.00 1.87 15.09
C GLU A 49 1.55 2.92 14.13
N TRP A 50 2.25 2.52 13.07
CA TRP A 50 2.99 3.44 12.20
C TRP A 50 2.35 3.65 10.83
N GLY A 51 1.40 2.79 10.44
CA GLY A 51 0.76 2.84 9.13
C GLY A 51 -0.73 3.19 9.19
N ILE A 52 -1.48 2.54 10.07
CA ILE A 52 -2.96 2.58 10.10
C ILE A 52 -3.48 3.65 11.06
N ALA A 53 -2.89 3.78 12.25
CA ALA A 53 -3.30 4.77 13.22
C ALA A 53 -3.18 6.21 12.66
N GLY A 54 -4.30 6.94 12.60
CA GLY A 54 -4.36 8.32 12.09
C GLY A 54 -4.33 8.47 10.57
N GLN A 55 -4.25 7.36 9.84
CA GLN A 55 -4.09 7.36 8.38
C GLN A 55 -5.30 7.95 7.66
N ARG A 56 -6.51 7.62 8.12
CA ARG A 56 -7.78 8.05 7.50
C ARG A 56 -7.95 9.56 7.60
N GLU A 57 -7.60 10.14 8.74
CA GLU A 57 -7.63 11.56 9.01
C GLU A 57 -6.66 12.29 8.09
N VAL A 58 -5.40 11.83 7.99
CA VAL A 58 -4.39 12.44 7.13
C VAL A 58 -4.80 12.40 5.67
N TYR A 59 -5.26 11.25 5.16
CA TYR A 59 -5.64 11.13 3.75
C TYR A 59 -6.87 11.96 3.42
N SER A 60 -7.87 12.01 4.31
CA SER A 60 -9.05 12.87 4.15
C SER A 60 -8.67 14.35 4.10
N THR A 61 -7.84 14.82 5.05
CA THR A 61 -7.42 16.23 5.12
C THR A 61 -6.58 16.65 3.92
N LEU A 62 -5.78 15.75 3.37
CA LEU A 62 -4.95 16.02 2.19
C LEU A 62 -5.67 15.78 0.86
N GLY A 63 -6.95 15.36 0.87
CA GLY A 63 -7.69 15.04 -0.35
C GLY A 63 -7.12 13.84 -1.11
N LEU A 64 -6.46 12.91 -0.41
CA LEU A 64 -5.85 11.72 -1.00
C LEU A 64 -6.85 10.57 -1.06
N PRO A 65 -7.24 10.10 -2.25
CA PRO A 65 -8.15 8.96 -2.36
C PRO A 65 -7.44 7.66 -1.93
N THR A 66 -8.12 6.82 -1.15
CA THR A 66 -7.63 5.48 -0.76
C THR A 66 -7.69 4.41 -1.86
N PRO A 67 -8.63 4.41 -2.84
CA PRO A 67 -8.70 3.35 -3.86
C PRO A 67 -7.43 3.14 -4.69
N PRO A 68 -6.63 4.18 -5.04
CA PRO A 68 -5.33 4.01 -5.68
C PRO A 68 -4.32 3.23 -4.84
N TYR A 69 -4.30 3.42 -3.52
CA TYR A 69 -3.44 2.66 -2.59
C TYR A 69 -3.86 1.20 -2.56
N VAL A 70 -5.17 0.93 -2.41
CA VAL A 70 -5.73 -0.43 -2.50
C VAL A 70 -5.32 -1.08 -3.81
N ALA A 71 -5.49 -0.41 -4.94
CA ALA A 71 -5.10 -0.96 -6.25
C ALA A 71 -3.59 -1.21 -6.41
N ALA A 72 -2.73 -0.48 -5.69
CA ALA A 72 -1.29 -0.74 -5.68
C ALA A 72 -0.97 -2.02 -4.88
N LEU A 73 -1.54 -2.12 -3.68
CA LEU A 73 -1.35 -3.26 -2.78
C LEU A 73 -1.96 -4.54 -3.35
N SER A 74 -3.17 -4.48 -3.91
CA SER A 74 -3.81 -5.63 -4.57
C SER A 74 -2.99 -6.13 -5.76
N PHE A 75 -2.32 -5.23 -6.50
CA PHE A 75 -1.43 -5.64 -7.59
C PHE A 75 -0.18 -6.36 -7.06
N ALA A 76 0.41 -5.88 -5.97
CA ALA A 76 1.56 -6.54 -5.35
C ALA A 76 1.20 -7.95 -4.86
N ARG A 77 0.05 -8.10 -4.20
CA ARG A 77 -0.52 -9.39 -3.77
C ARG A 77 -0.68 -10.36 -4.93
N THR A 78 -1.38 -9.96 -6.00
CA THR A 78 -1.69 -10.87 -7.13
C THR A 78 -0.48 -11.18 -8.00
N ARG A 79 0.55 -10.32 -7.98
CA ARG A 79 1.79 -10.55 -8.72
C ARG A 79 2.70 -11.56 -8.04
N GLY A 80 2.62 -11.72 -6.71
CA GLY A 80 3.42 -12.71 -5.98
C GLY A 80 3.14 -14.13 -6.46
N CYS A 81 4.18 -14.89 -6.77
CA CYS A 81 4.05 -16.24 -7.31
C CYS A 81 4.94 -17.24 -6.57
N ALA A 82 4.37 -18.37 -6.16
CA ALA A 82 5.12 -19.53 -5.68
C ALA A 82 5.12 -20.62 -6.76
N PRO A 83 6.24 -21.32 -7.00
CA PRO A 83 7.53 -21.23 -6.29
C PRO A 83 8.49 -20.18 -6.85
N ARG A 84 8.10 -19.43 -7.88
CA ARG A 84 9.01 -18.54 -8.64
C ARG A 84 9.67 -17.46 -7.76
N ASP A 85 8.85 -16.72 -7.01
CA ASP A 85 9.29 -15.54 -6.26
C ASP A 85 9.55 -15.89 -4.77
N MET A 86 8.82 -16.86 -4.21
CA MET A 86 8.96 -17.33 -2.81
C MET A 86 8.31 -18.71 -2.60
N SER A 87 8.49 -19.29 -1.41
CA SER A 87 7.83 -20.55 -1.03
C SER A 87 6.31 -20.36 -0.87
N ALA A 88 5.55 -21.46 -0.94
CA ALA A 88 4.09 -21.42 -0.78
C ALA A 88 3.67 -20.84 0.59
N GLN A 89 4.36 -21.23 1.67
CA GLN A 89 4.06 -20.69 3.00
C GLN A 89 4.41 -19.21 3.13
N ALA A 90 5.55 -18.78 2.58
CA ALA A 90 5.94 -17.37 2.60
C ALA A 90 4.94 -16.50 1.82
N LEU A 91 4.41 -17.02 0.70
CA LEU A 91 3.39 -16.33 -0.08
C LEU A 91 2.08 -16.16 0.70
N THR A 92 1.68 -17.17 1.49
CA THR A 92 0.49 -17.09 2.36
C THR A 92 0.63 -15.96 3.39
N GLU A 93 1.75 -15.91 4.12
CA GLU A 93 1.98 -14.87 5.14
C GLU A 93 2.07 -13.46 4.52
N TYR A 94 2.77 -13.34 3.39
CA TYR A 94 2.87 -12.10 2.64
C TYR A 94 1.49 -11.59 2.18
N ASN A 95 0.67 -12.48 1.61
CA ASN A 95 -0.66 -12.13 1.16
C ASN A 95 -1.59 -11.77 2.32
N ALA A 96 -1.49 -12.47 3.45
CA ALA A 96 -2.30 -12.17 4.64
C ALA A 96 -2.04 -10.75 5.17
N LEU A 97 -0.78 -10.32 5.24
CA LEU A 97 -0.43 -8.96 5.67
C LEU A 97 -0.84 -7.89 4.66
N ILE A 98 -0.77 -8.18 3.36
CA ILE A 98 -1.29 -7.25 2.35
C ILE A 98 -2.81 -7.14 2.42
N ASP A 99 -3.52 -8.26 2.58
CA ASP A 99 -4.97 -8.27 2.73
C ASP A 99 -5.39 -7.47 3.98
N TYR A 100 -4.64 -7.60 5.08
CA TYR A 100 -4.84 -6.80 6.28
C TYR A 100 -4.67 -5.29 6.02
N ALA A 101 -3.59 -4.89 5.32
CA ALA A 101 -3.37 -3.48 4.94
C ALA A 101 -4.45 -2.95 3.97
N ILE A 102 -4.97 -3.78 3.07
CA ILE A 102 -6.06 -3.41 2.15
C ILE A 102 -7.36 -3.19 2.93
N ASN A 103 -7.66 -4.07 3.88
CA ASN A 103 -8.86 -3.97 4.71
C ASN A 103 -8.85 -2.72 5.58
N SER A 104 -7.68 -2.26 6.06
CA SER A 104 -7.56 -1.01 6.81
C SER A 104 -7.72 0.26 5.95
N LEU A 105 -7.62 0.14 4.62
CA LEU A 105 -7.78 1.22 3.64
C LEU A 105 -9.19 1.34 3.04
N SER A 106 -10.05 0.36 3.35
CA SER A 106 -11.39 0.19 2.76
C SER A 106 -12.49 0.76 3.66
#